data_AF-A0AAN1WJE9-F1
#
_entry.id   AF-A0AAN1WJE9-F1
#
_cell.length_a   1.000
_cell.length_b   1.000
_cell.length_c   1.000
_cell.angle_alpha   90.00
_cell.angle_beta   90.00
_cell.angle_gamma   90.00
#
_symmetry.space_group_name_H-M   'P 1'
#
loop_
_entity.id
_entity.type
_entity.pdbx_description
1 polymer ?
#
loop_
_entity_poly.entity_id
_entity_poly.type
_entity_poly.pdbx_seq_one_letter_code
_entity_poly.pdbx_strand_id
1 'polypeptide(L)'
;MADQEAEWICEIKKCGEPPAVARVVELVSQWEFFNGDGWIDYLSQTEDPELRSQWQRAWLAGPVGNAKFEQHEEQFEKATFADDFRFLKKVLVWFQAEKTSPNTGILAGKLPVEQRQRIADYLGWPSDFSAWRRLINFVVRRISSIPQKLYPDVVAIFEVWQNGLSELSNPTSRAILNLCASWLERIDIATASKQPDENTTFWQEVPNQVEFRKSLEQMLLRSSKSEPELTQSYLRRTIKLKRITEDRFRDIVSFSPLVAQTSPKLLVDLTLKFLKEELPQDRVARLECSGQ
;
A
#
# COMPACT_ATOMS: atom_id res chain seq x y z
N MET A 1 -36.30 -20.72 13.56
CA MET A 1 -35.29 -19.64 13.55
C MET A 1 -34.22 -19.83 12.48
N ALA A 2 -34.23 -20.92 11.68
CA ALA A 2 -33.30 -21.15 10.58
C ALA A 2 -33.81 -20.67 9.19
N ASP A 3 -35.07 -20.22 9.08
CA ASP A 3 -35.67 -19.80 7.79
C ASP A 3 -35.50 -18.30 7.47
N GLN A 4 -34.76 -17.53 8.27
CA GLN A 4 -34.56 -16.08 8.05
C GLN A 4 -33.17 -15.71 7.52
N GLU A 5 -32.24 -16.66 7.38
CA GLU A 5 -30.89 -16.39 6.84
C GLU A 5 -30.92 -15.85 5.40
N ALA A 6 -31.99 -16.14 4.65
CA ALA A 6 -32.19 -15.68 3.28
C ALA A 6 -32.71 -14.23 3.15
N GLU A 7 -33.13 -13.56 4.23
CA GLU A 7 -33.78 -12.24 4.16
C GLU A 7 -33.11 -11.14 5.01
N TRP A 8 -31.86 -11.33 5.46
CA TRP A 8 -31.20 -10.35 6.33
C TRP A 8 -31.10 -8.95 5.70
N ILE A 9 -30.96 -8.85 4.39
CA ILE A 9 -30.95 -7.57 3.65
C ILE A 9 -32.32 -6.88 3.73
N CYS A 10 -33.40 -7.64 3.58
CA CYS A 10 -34.77 -7.12 3.71
C CYS A 10 -35.03 -6.63 5.14
N GLU A 11 -34.58 -7.37 6.15
CA GLU A 11 -34.72 -6.96 7.55
C GLU A 11 -33.90 -5.70 7.88
N ILE A 12 -32.66 -5.60 7.38
CA ILE A 12 -31.84 -4.40 7.54
C ILE A 12 -32.49 -3.19 6.86
N LYS A 13 -33.07 -3.35 5.66
CA LYS A 13 -33.85 -2.30 4.99
C LYS A 13 -35.06 -1.89 5.84
N LYS A 14 -35.85 -2.85 6.35
CA LYS A 14 -37.03 -2.58 7.21
C LYS A 14 -36.67 -1.82 8.48
N CYS A 15 -35.49 -2.08 9.06
CA CYS A 15 -35.00 -1.39 10.25
C CYS A 15 -34.35 -0.02 9.98
N GLY A 16 -34.32 0.46 8.73
CA GLY A 16 -33.75 1.76 8.37
C GLY A 16 -32.22 1.78 8.33
N GLU A 17 -31.58 0.63 8.15
CA GLU A 17 -30.14 0.48 7.96
C GLU A 17 -29.25 1.05 9.10
N PRO A 18 -29.48 0.67 10.37
CA PRO A 18 -28.77 1.24 11.50
C PRO A 18 -27.27 0.88 11.46
N PRO A 19 -26.33 1.84 11.43
CA PRO A 19 -24.89 1.56 11.32
C PRO A 19 -24.33 0.65 12.44
N ALA A 20 -24.99 0.63 13.60
CA ALA A 20 -24.62 -0.22 14.74
C ALA A 20 -24.60 -1.73 14.40
N VAL A 21 -25.34 -2.19 13.39
CA VAL A 21 -25.35 -3.62 13.00
C VAL A 21 -24.26 -3.98 11.99
N ALA A 22 -23.41 -3.04 11.54
CA ALA A 22 -22.32 -3.33 10.60
C ALA A 22 -21.38 -4.41 11.13
N ARG A 23 -21.08 -4.40 12.44
CA ARG A 23 -20.27 -5.46 13.06
C ARG A 23 -20.96 -6.83 13.04
N VAL A 24 -22.28 -6.85 13.14
CA VAL A 24 -23.06 -8.10 13.03
C VAL A 24 -22.96 -8.64 11.60
N VAL A 25 -23.13 -7.79 10.59
CA VAL A 25 -22.97 -8.16 9.17
C VAL A 25 -21.56 -8.68 8.89
N GLU A 26 -20.52 -8.05 9.43
CA GLU A 26 -19.14 -8.52 9.31
C GLU A 26 -18.94 -9.91 9.92
N LEU A 27 -19.53 -10.18 11.10
CA LEU A 27 -19.47 -11.48 11.77
C LEU A 27 -20.29 -12.56 11.04
N VAL A 28 -21.44 -12.21 10.47
CA VAL A 28 -22.26 -13.11 9.65
C VAL A 28 -21.50 -13.46 8.37
N SER A 29 -20.93 -12.47 7.69
CA SER A 29 -20.05 -12.70 6.53
C SER A 29 -18.90 -13.63 6.88
N GLN A 30 -18.25 -13.38 8.03
CA GLN A 30 -17.19 -14.26 8.52
C GLN A 30 -17.71 -15.68 8.73
N TRP A 31 -18.84 -15.88 9.40
CA TRP A 31 -19.40 -17.21 9.63
C TRP A 31 -19.76 -17.92 8.31
N GLU A 32 -20.45 -17.22 7.41
CA GLU A 32 -20.90 -17.73 6.12
C GLU A 32 -19.71 -18.11 5.23
N PHE A 33 -18.63 -17.33 5.25
CA PHE A 33 -17.42 -17.62 4.47
C PHE A 33 -16.76 -18.95 4.87
N PHE A 34 -16.81 -19.33 6.16
CA PHE A 34 -16.11 -20.54 6.63
C PHE A 34 -17.01 -21.76 6.84
N ASN A 35 -18.32 -21.56 7.01
CA ASN A 35 -19.25 -22.63 7.36
C ASN A 35 -20.45 -22.74 6.43
N GLY A 36 -20.69 -21.74 5.58
CA GLY A 36 -21.77 -21.72 4.61
C GLY A 36 -21.26 -21.86 3.18
N ASP A 37 -22.22 -22.00 2.25
CA ASP A 37 -21.95 -22.15 0.82
C ASP A 37 -22.39 -20.91 0.01
N GLY A 38 -23.10 -19.97 0.63
CA GLY A 38 -23.78 -18.84 -0.02
C GLY A 38 -23.02 -17.52 0.02
N TRP A 39 -21.77 -17.47 0.51
CA TRP A 39 -21.05 -16.22 0.75
C TRP A 39 -20.99 -15.27 -0.47
N ILE A 40 -20.75 -15.83 -1.66
CA ILE A 40 -20.69 -15.08 -2.92
C ILE A 40 -22.08 -14.62 -3.38
N ASP A 41 -23.10 -15.44 -3.15
CA ASP A 41 -24.48 -15.11 -3.50
C ASP A 41 -24.98 -13.95 -2.64
N TYR A 42 -24.73 -14.00 -1.33
CA TYR A 42 -25.03 -12.89 -0.43
C TYR A 42 -24.21 -11.64 -0.72
N LEU A 43 -22.93 -11.77 -1.08
CA LEU A 43 -22.13 -10.63 -1.55
C LEU A 43 -22.79 -9.95 -2.75
N SER A 44 -23.30 -10.73 -3.71
CA SER A 44 -23.98 -10.20 -4.90
C SER A 44 -25.27 -9.45 -4.54
N GLN A 45 -25.99 -9.90 -3.51
CA GLN A 45 -27.18 -9.18 -3.03
C GLN A 45 -26.83 -7.84 -2.37
N THR A 46 -25.64 -7.68 -1.79
CA THR A 46 -25.18 -6.38 -1.25
C THR A 46 -24.85 -5.34 -2.31
N GLU A 47 -24.89 -5.69 -3.60
CA GLU A 47 -24.68 -4.77 -4.71
C GLU A 47 -25.92 -3.96 -5.10
N ASP A 48 -27.06 -4.22 -4.46
CA ASP A 48 -28.30 -3.46 -4.68
C ASP A 48 -28.03 -1.94 -4.51
N PRO A 49 -28.27 -1.11 -5.56
CA PRO A 49 -28.06 0.33 -5.50
C PRO A 49 -28.87 1.05 -4.42
N GLU A 50 -29.97 0.45 -3.95
CA GLU A 50 -30.77 0.99 -2.86
C GLU A 50 -30.17 0.74 -1.47
N LEU A 51 -29.16 -0.13 -1.36
CA LEU A 51 -28.47 -0.41 -0.10
C LEU A 51 -27.29 0.54 0.11
N ARG A 52 -27.06 0.90 1.38
CA ARG A 52 -25.82 1.59 1.74
C ARG A 52 -24.62 0.69 1.50
N SER A 53 -23.57 1.26 0.89
CA SER A 53 -22.30 0.57 0.62
C SER A 53 -21.60 0.03 1.87
N GLN A 54 -21.98 0.49 3.07
CA GLN A 54 -21.47 -0.03 4.34
C GLN A 54 -21.71 -1.54 4.51
N TRP A 55 -22.77 -2.10 3.92
CA TRP A 55 -23.08 -3.53 4.04
C TRP A 55 -22.16 -4.38 3.18
N GLN A 56 -21.96 -3.97 1.93
CA GLN A 56 -20.98 -4.61 1.05
C GLN A 56 -19.58 -4.52 1.64
N ARG A 57 -19.23 -3.38 2.25
CA ARG A 57 -17.97 -3.18 2.95
C ARG A 57 -17.79 -4.14 4.12
N ALA A 58 -18.77 -4.21 5.03
CA ALA A 58 -18.75 -5.13 6.16
C ALA A 58 -18.67 -6.59 5.69
N TRP A 59 -19.41 -6.93 4.63
CA TRP A 59 -19.40 -8.28 4.05
C TRP A 59 -18.03 -8.63 3.45
N LEU A 60 -17.44 -7.77 2.63
CA LEU A 60 -16.13 -8.01 2.01
C LEU A 60 -14.97 -8.07 3.02
N ALA A 61 -15.03 -7.30 4.10
CA ALA A 61 -13.95 -7.27 5.10
C ALA A 61 -14.00 -8.45 6.09
N GLY A 62 -15.17 -9.05 6.31
CA GLY A 62 -15.39 -10.10 7.31
C GLY A 62 -14.42 -11.28 7.25
N PRO A 63 -14.18 -11.92 6.08
CA PRO A 63 -13.32 -13.10 5.98
C PRO A 63 -11.91 -12.88 6.54
N VAL A 64 -11.33 -11.71 6.27
CA VAL A 64 -9.95 -11.33 6.67
C VAL A 64 -9.81 -11.25 8.19
N GLY A 65 -10.90 -10.98 8.91
CA GLY A 65 -10.93 -10.94 10.37
C GLY A 65 -10.69 -12.30 11.05
N ASN A 66 -10.88 -13.43 10.34
CA ASN A 66 -10.77 -14.76 10.91
C ASN A 66 -9.35 -15.34 10.83
N ALA A 67 -8.90 -16.03 11.88
CA ALA A 67 -7.63 -16.75 11.91
C ALA A 67 -7.53 -17.88 10.86
N LYS A 68 -8.67 -18.46 10.46
CA LYS A 68 -8.72 -19.52 9.43
C LYS A 68 -8.67 -18.99 8.00
N PHE A 69 -8.66 -17.67 7.79
CA PHE A 69 -8.68 -17.07 6.44
C PHE A 69 -7.61 -17.64 5.51
N GLU A 70 -6.39 -17.84 6.01
CA GLU A 70 -5.27 -18.37 5.22
C GLU A 70 -5.52 -19.78 4.66
N GLN A 71 -6.45 -20.55 5.25
CA GLN A 71 -6.81 -21.91 4.81
C GLN A 71 -7.87 -21.90 3.70
N HIS A 72 -8.56 -20.77 3.49
CA HIS A 72 -9.69 -20.63 2.58
C HIS A 72 -9.49 -19.47 1.58
N GLU A 73 -8.24 -19.07 1.32
CA GLU A 73 -7.91 -17.91 0.47
C GLU A 73 -8.42 -18.08 -0.97
N GLU A 74 -8.55 -19.31 -1.48
CA GLU A 74 -9.00 -19.59 -2.86
C GLU A 74 -10.43 -19.11 -3.13
N GLN A 75 -11.34 -19.26 -2.16
CA GLN A 75 -12.72 -18.76 -2.29
C GLN A 75 -12.73 -17.23 -2.33
N PHE A 76 -11.90 -16.59 -1.50
CA PHE A 76 -11.78 -15.13 -1.48
C PHE A 76 -11.14 -14.61 -2.77
N GLU A 77 -10.12 -15.30 -3.28
CA GLU A 77 -9.50 -15.01 -4.58
C GLU A 77 -10.52 -15.08 -5.71
N LYS A 78 -11.25 -16.21 -5.82
CA LYS A 78 -12.27 -16.40 -6.87
C LYS A 78 -13.28 -15.26 -6.89
N ALA A 79 -13.75 -14.83 -5.72
CA ALA A 79 -14.69 -13.73 -5.62
C ALA A 79 -14.05 -12.37 -5.93
N THR A 80 -12.87 -12.09 -5.37
CA THR A 80 -12.25 -10.76 -5.48
C THR A 80 -11.59 -10.48 -6.82
N PHE A 81 -11.19 -11.53 -7.55
CA PHE A 81 -10.52 -11.43 -8.85
C PHE A 81 -11.51 -11.52 -10.02
N ALA A 82 -12.77 -11.91 -9.75
CA ALA A 82 -13.85 -11.84 -10.74
C ALA A 82 -14.11 -10.39 -11.18
N ASP A 83 -14.79 -10.26 -12.32
CA ASP A 83 -15.30 -9.00 -12.86
C ASP A 83 -14.27 -7.86 -12.82
N ASP A 84 -13.10 -8.11 -13.40
CA ASP A 84 -12.01 -7.13 -13.49
C ASP A 84 -11.52 -6.60 -12.13
N PHE A 85 -11.44 -7.50 -11.14
CA PHE A 85 -10.92 -7.20 -9.80
C PHE A 85 -11.70 -6.11 -9.05
N ARG A 86 -12.97 -5.87 -9.42
CA ARG A 86 -13.79 -4.80 -8.81
C ARG A 86 -13.91 -4.94 -7.29
N PHE A 87 -14.03 -6.17 -6.79
CA PHE A 87 -14.14 -6.44 -5.37
C PHE A 87 -12.79 -6.39 -4.66
N LEU A 88 -11.70 -6.82 -5.30
CA LEU A 88 -10.37 -6.61 -4.73
C LEU A 88 -10.11 -5.12 -4.50
N LYS A 89 -10.40 -4.26 -5.49
CA LYS A 89 -10.25 -2.81 -5.34
C LYS A 89 -11.07 -2.28 -4.15
N LYS A 90 -12.34 -2.68 -4.05
CA LYS A 90 -13.21 -2.30 -2.92
C LYS A 90 -12.65 -2.77 -1.59
N VAL A 91 -12.16 -4.01 -1.49
CA VAL A 91 -11.51 -4.55 -0.29
C VAL A 91 -10.32 -3.68 0.09
N LEU A 92 -9.38 -3.41 -0.82
CA LEU A 92 -8.18 -2.60 -0.52
C LEU A 92 -8.56 -1.22 0.02
N VAL A 93 -9.43 -0.49 -0.69
CA VAL A 93 -9.81 0.88 -0.31
C VAL A 93 -10.61 0.92 0.99
N TRP A 94 -11.61 0.05 1.13
CA TRP A 94 -12.50 0.07 2.28
C TRP A 94 -11.88 -0.51 3.53
N PHE A 95 -11.07 -1.56 3.39
CA PHE A 95 -10.31 -2.12 4.49
C PHE A 95 -9.33 -1.09 5.04
N GLN A 96 -8.60 -0.38 4.17
CA GLN A 96 -7.74 0.73 4.58
C GLN A 96 -8.54 1.80 5.33
N ALA A 97 -9.66 2.24 4.78
CA ALA A 97 -10.48 3.30 5.39
C ALA A 97 -11.12 2.88 6.73
N GLU A 98 -11.43 1.60 6.92
CA GLU A 98 -12.04 1.10 8.16
C GLU A 98 -11.05 0.76 9.26
N LYS A 99 -10.00 0.05 8.86
CA LYS A 99 -9.10 -0.60 9.82
C LYS A 99 -7.84 0.23 10.06
N THR A 100 -7.82 1.50 9.65
CA THR A 100 -6.78 2.46 10.04
C THR A 100 -7.25 3.24 11.25
N SER A 101 -6.41 3.34 12.28
CA SER A 101 -6.65 4.19 13.44
C SER A 101 -5.60 5.31 13.52
N PRO A 102 -5.97 6.49 14.02
CA PRO A 102 -5.01 7.55 14.29
C PRO A 102 -3.90 7.06 15.21
N ASN A 103 -2.67 7.51 14.95
CA ASN A 103 -1.51 7.10 15.75
C ASN A 103 -1.60 7.67 17.17
N THR A 104 -1.91 6.82 18.15
CA THR A 104 -2.12 7.24 19.54
C THR A 104 -0.85 7.75 20.21
N GLY A 105 0.33 7.28 19.77
CA GLY A 105 1.62 7.79 20.24
C GLY A 105 1.83 9.26 19.88
N ILE A 106 1.36 9.67 18.70
CA ILE A 106 1.41 11.07 18.23
C ILE A 106 0.36 11.91 18.96
N LEU A 107 -0.85 11.37 19.15
CA LEU A 107 -1.90 12.04 19.91
C LEU A 107 -1.50 12.29 21.37
N ALA A 108 -0.69 11.41 21.98
CA ALA A 108 -0.14 11.58 23.31
C ALA A 108 1.04 12.59 23.37
N GLY A 109 1.53 13.07 22.22
CA GLY A 109 2.66 13.98 22.12
C GLY A 109 2.37 15.40 22.63
N LYS A 110 3.40 16.26 22.58
CA LYS A 110 3.36 17.64 23.11
C LYS A 110 3.07 18.73 22.06
N LEU A 111 2.91 18.36 20.78
CA LEU A 111 2.58 19.32 19.72
C LEU A 111 1.19 19.95 19.95
N PRO A 112 0.90 21.11 19.33
CA PRO A 112 -0.44 21.69 19.31
C PRO A 112 -1.52 20.68 18.87
N VAL A 113 -2.72 20.75 19.44
CA VAL A 113 -3.80 19.76 19.23
C VAL A 113 -4.09 19.53 17.74
N GLU A 114 -4.29 20.60 16.96
CA GLU A 114 -4.58 20.50 15.53
C GLU A 114 -3.44 19.83 14.75
N GLN A 115 -2.19 20.14 15.10
CA GLN A 115 -1.02 19.52 14.46
C GLN A 115 -0.93 18.04 14.84
N ARG A 116 -1.19 17.68 16.10
CA ARG A 116 -1.21 16.27 16.53
C ARG A 116 -2.27 15.46 15.81
N GLN A 117 -3.48 15.99 15.67
CA GLN A 117 -4.57 15.31 14.96
C GLN A 117 -4.19 15.05 13.50
N ARG A 118 -3.77 16.11 12.79
CA ARG A 118 -3.37 15.98 11.38
C ARG A 118 -2.24 14.99 11.17
N ILE A 119 -1.20 15.02 12.02
CA ILE A 119 -0.07 14.09 11.92
C ILE A 119 -0.49 12.66 12.31
N ALA A 120 -1.33 12.49 13.34
CA ALA A 120 -1.80 11.18 13.78
C ALA A 120 -2.69 10.51 12.74
N ASP A 121 -3.52 11.29 12.03
CA ASP A 121 -4.34 10.80 10.93
C ASP A 121 -3.46 10.44 9.72
N TYR A 122 -2.49 11.30 9.38
CA TYR A 122 -1.55 11.06 8.29
C TYR A 122 -0.64 9.84 8.52
N LEU A 123 -0.19 9.63 9.76
CA LEU A 123 0.61 8.47 10.17
C LEU A 123 -0.25 7.38 10.83
N GLY A 124 -1.51 7.28 10.40
CA GLY A 124 -2.43 6.23 10.85
C GLY A 124 -1.84 4.84 10.65
N TRP A 125 -2.21 3.93 11.54
CA TRP A 125 -1.64 2.58 11.62
C TRP A 125 -2.76 1.52 11.76
N PRO A 126 -2.44 0.22 11.64
CA PRO A 126 -3.42 -0.85 11.76
C PRO A 126 -4.18 -0.82 13.09
N SER A 127 -5.51 -0.86 13.04
CA SER A 127 -6.36 -1.08 14.22
C SER A 127 -6.37 -2.55 14.67
N ASP A 128 -6.21 -3.48 13.72
CA ASP A 128 -6.07 -4.92 13.95
C ASP A 128 -4.89 -5.48 13.12
N PHE A 129 -3.71 -5.54 13.73
CA PHE A 129 -2.51 -6.06 13.07
C PHE A 129 -2.67 -7.48 12.52
N SER A 130 -3.54 -8.33 13.10
CA SER A 130 -3.73 -9.69 12.61
C SER A 130 -4.49 -9.70 11.28
N ALA A 131 -5.59 -8.94 11.19
CA ALA A 131 -6.36 -8.81 9.96
C ALA A 131 -5.53 -8.16 8.84
N TRP A 132 -4.80 -7.08 9.16
CA TRP A 132 -3.91 -6.42 8.21
C TRP A 132 -2.84 -7.38 7.66
N ARG A 133 -2.19 -8.15 8.54
CA ARG A 133 -1.18 -9.13 8.14
C ARG A 133 -1.76 -10.17 7.17
N ARG A 134 -2.97 -10.67 7.43
CA ARG A 134 -3.64 -11.66 6.57
C ARG A 134 -3.92 -11.09 5.18
N LEU A 135 -4.49 -9.88 5.09
CA LEU A 135 -4.73 -9.23 3.80
C LEU A 135 -3.43 -8.98 3.03
N ILE A 136 -2.39 -8.47 3.70
CA ILE A 136 -1.09 -8.21 3.08
C ILE A 136 -0.48 -9.51 2.55
N ASN A 137 -0.47 -10.57 3.35
CA ASN A 137 0.08 -11.86 2.93
C ASN A 137 -0.71 -12.42 1.73
N PHE A 138 -2.04 -12.31 1.74
CA PHE A 138 -2.89 -12.71 0.62
C PHE A 138 -2.52 -11.96 -0.68
N VAL A 139 -2.38 -10.63 -0.61
CA VAL A 139 -2.03 -9.77 -1.74
C VAL A 139 -0.62 -10.06 -2.25
N VAL A 140 0.38 -10.12 -1.35
CA VAL A 140 1.79 -10.35 -1.72
C VAL A 140 1.97 -11.69 -2.42
N ARG A 141 1.29 -12.75 -1.98
CA ARG A 141 1.36 -14.08 -2.62
C ARG A 141 0.78 -14.10 -4.04
N ARG A 142 -0.11 -13.17 -4.38
CA ARG A 142 -0.87 -13.13 -5.64
C ARG A 142 -0.55 -11.91 -6.49
N ILE A 143 0.52 -11.19 -6.16
CA ILE A 143 0.82 -9.90 -6.78
C ILE A 143 1.03 -9.99 -8.29
N SER A 144 1.49 -11.13 -8.79
CA SER A 144 1.66 -11.41 -10.23
C SER A 144 0.34 -11.50 -11.00
N SER A 145 -0.76 -11.83 -10.31
CA SER A 145 -2.09 -11.94 -10.91
C SER A 145 -2.88 -10.64 -10.83
N ILE A 146 -2.46 -9.71 -9.95
CA ILE A 146 -3.15 -8.44 -9.74
C ILE A 146 -2.74 -7.44 -10.84
N PRO A 147 -3.69 -6.79 -11.52
CA PRO A 147 -3.37 -5.81 -12.55
C PRO A 147 -2.74 -4.54 -11.96
N GLN A 148 -1.84 -3.95 -12.74
CA GLN A 148 -0.97 -2.82 -12.40
C GLN A 148 -1.77 -1.58 -12.00
N LYS A 149 -2.97 -1.41 -12.58
CA LYS A 149 -3.91 -0.36 -12.21
C LYS A 149 -4.30 -0.34 -10.73
N LEU A 150 -4.17 -1.47 -10.02
CA LEU A 150 -4.45 -1.60 -8.59
C LEU A 150 -3.20 -1.50 -7.70
N TYR A 151 -2.00 -1.39 -8.27
CA TYR A 151 -0.78 -1.31 -7.47
C TYR A 151 -0.74 -0.10 -6.52
N PRO A 152 -1.28 1.09 -6.87
CA PRO A 152 -1.41 2.18 -5.90
C PRO A 152 -2.28 1.82 -4.69
N ASP A 153 -3.42 1.14 -4.90
CA ASP A 153 -4.30 0.70 -3.81
C ASP A 153 -3.62 -0.37 -2.92
N VAL A 154 -2.80 -1.24 -3.53
CA VAL A 154 -1.97 -2.21 -2.81
C VAL A 154 -0.89 -1.51 -1.97
N VAL A 155 -0.20 -0.53 -2.53
CA VAL A 155 0.81 0.26 -1.81
C VAL A 155 0.20 1.03 -0.65
N ALA A 156 -1.01 1.58 -0.81
CA ALA A 156 -1.72 2.27 0.25
C ALA A 156 -1.95 1.37 1.50
N ILE A 157 -2.20 0.07 1.30
CA ILE A 157 -2.25 -0.90 2.40
C ILE A 157 -0.87 -1.10 3.04
N PHE A 158 0.18 -1.21 2.23
CA PHE A 158 1.54 -1.39 2.74
C PHE A 158 2.03 -0.18 3.55
N GLU A 159 1.69 1.04 3.14
CA GLU A 159 2.06 2.27 3.83
C GLU A 159 1.50 2.31 5.25
N VAL A 160 0.22 1.98 5.44
CA VAL A 160 -0.39 1.95 6.78
C VAL A 160 0.30 0.92 7.67
N TRP A 161 0.60 -0.28 7.15
CA TRP A 161 1.38 -1.28 7.89
C TRP A 161 2.76 -0.75 8.30
N GLN A 162 3.47 -0.10 7.37
CA GLN A 162 4.81 0.43 7.63
C GLN A 162 4.81 1.66 8.55
N ASN A 163 3.73 2.44 8.62
CA ASN A 163 3.59 3.50 9.61
C ASN A 163 3.71 2.96 11.04
N GLY A 164 3.22 1.75 11.31
CA GLY A 164 3.30 1.11 12.62
C GLY A 164 4.57 0.29 12.85
N LEU A 165 5.15 -0.32 11.81
CA LEU A 165 6.16 -1.37 11.96
C LEU A 165 7.47 -1.16 11.19
N SER A 166 7.69 0.01 10.57
CA SER A 166 8.89 0.28 9.76
C SER A 166 10.22 0.14 10.53
N GLU A 167 10.24 0.37 11.84
CA GLU A 167 11.45 0.19 12.66
C GLU A 167 11.61 -1.22 13.26
N LEU A 168 10.64 -2.12 13.05
CA LEU A 168 10.62 -3.45 13.65
C LEU A 168 10.77 -4.53 12.57
N SER A 169 11.84 -5.33 12.65
CA SER A 169 12.02 -6.44 11.72
C SER A 169 10.92 -7.48 11.92
N ASN A 170 10.20 -7.79 10.83
CA ASN A 170 9.17 -8.81 10.82
C ASN A 170 8.98 -9.37 9.39
N PRO A 171 8.50 -10.62 9.25
CA PRO A 171 8.40 -11.27 7.93
C PRO A 171 7.51 -10.52 6.94
N THR A 172 6.41 -9.92 7.40
CA THR A 172 5.45 -9.22 6.55
C THR A 172 6.04 -7.90 6.02
N SER A 173 6.66 -7.08 6.88
CA SER A 173 7.40 -5.88 6.43
C SER A 173 8.53 -6.24 5.47
N ARG A 174 9.29 -7.32 5.73
CA ARG A 174 10.33 -7.78 4.80
C ARG A 174 9.77 -8.17 3.44
N ALA A 175 8.64 -8.88 3.40
CA ALA A 175 7.98 -9.25 2.15
C ALA A 175 7.51 -8.02 1.35
N ILE A 176 6.89 -7.04 2.02
CA ILE A 176 6.53 -5.74 1.42
C ILE A 176 7.77 -5.05 0.84
N LEU A 177 8.83 -4.92 1.64
CA LEU A 177 10.01 -4.14 1.25
C LEU A 177 10.79 -4.81 0.11
N ASN A 178 10.84 -6.14 0.07
CA ASN A 178 11.39 -6.88 -1.07
C ASN A 178 10.60 -6.61 -2.35
N LEU A 179 9.27 -6.60 -2.28
CA LEU A 179 8.42 -6.28 -3.41
C LEU A 179 8.66 -4.83 -3.88
N CYS A 180 8.70 -3.87 -2.96
CA CYS A 180 9.01 -2.47 -3.25
C CYS A 180 10.39 -2.30 -3.90
N ALA A 181 11.41 -2.98 -3.38
CA ALA A 181 12.78 -2.92 -3.91
C ALA A 181 12.88 -3.50 -5.32
N SER A 182 12.17 -4.60 -5.58
CA SER A 182 12.08 -5.23 -6.90
C SER A 182 11.35 -4.33 -7.90
N TRP A 183 10.23 -3.74 -7.51
CA TRP A 183 9.47 -2.80 -8.34
C TRP A 183 10.29 -1.56 -8.69
N LEU A 184 10.97 -0.94 -7.72
CA LEU A 184 11.84 0.21 -8.00
C LEU A 184 12.98 -0.13 -8.97
N GLU A 185 13.56 -1.32 -8.86
CA GLU A 185 14.58 -1.78 -9.79
C GLU A 185 14.04 -1.91 -11.21
N ARG A 186 12.86 -2.53 -11.37
CA ARG A 186 12.22 -2.68 -12.68
C ARG A 186 11.78 -1.36 -13.28
N ILE A 187 11.33 -0.40 -12.46
CA ILE A 187 11.02 0.97 -12.88
C ILE A 187 12.30 1.70 -13.32
N ASP A 188 13.39 1.58 -12.56
CA ASP A 188 14.68 2.19 -12.92
C ASP A 188 15.19 1.64 -14.26
N ILE A 189 15.05 0.33 -14.51
CA ILE A 189 15.39 -0.31 -15.79
C ILE A 189 14.49 0.19 -16.93
N ALA A 190 13.16 0.20 -16.74
CA ALA A 190 12.22 0.70 -17.74
C ALA A 190 12.51 2.15 -18.12
N THR A 191 12.80 3.00 -17.13
CA THR A 191 13.11 4.42 -17.33
C THR A 191 14.43 4.63 -18.07
N ALA A 192 15.41 3.73 -17.88
CA ALA A 192 16.70 3.81 -18.55
C ALA A 192 16.68 3.25 -19.98
N SER A 193 15.69 2.44 -20.33
CA SER A 193 15.53 1.87 -21.67
C SER A 193 15.18 2.96 -22.69
N LYS A 194 15.83 2.91 -23.86
CA LYS A 194 15.57 3.85 -24.97
C LYS A 194 14.47 3.38 -25.92
N GLN A 195 14.10 2.10 -25.85
CA GLN A 195 13.09 1.50 -26.72
C GLN A 195 11.97 0.93 -25.87
N PRO A 196 10.69 1.11 -26.27
CA PRO A 196 9.58 0.48 -25.59
C PRO A 196 9.76 -1.04 -25.62
N ASP A 197 9.87 -1.64 -24.45
CA ASP A 197 9.87 -3.09 -24.24
C ASP A 197 8.67 -3.49 -23.38
N GLU A 198 8.48 -4.80 -23.19
CA GLU A 198 7.38 -5.34 -22.38
C GLU A 198 7.37 -4.77 -20.96
N ASN A 199 8.55 -4.56 -20.36
CA ASN A 199 8.67 -3.99 -19.02
C ASN A 199 8.25 -2.51 -18.98
N THR A 200 8.57 -1.74 -20.02
CA THR A 200 8.14 -0.34 -20.15
C THR A 200 6.62 -0.25 -20.26
N THR A 201 5.99 -1.06 -21.12
CA THR A 201 4.53 -1.13 -21.25
C THR A 201 3.87 -1.57 -19.94
N PHE A 202 4.44 -2.56 -19.25
CA PHE A 202 3.96 -3.03 -17.95
C PHE A 202 3.86 -1.89 -16.92
N TRP A 203 4.92 -1.08 -16.78
CA TRP A 203 4.92 0.01 -15.79
C TRP A 203 4.10 1.21 -16.24
N GLN A 204 3.87 1.40 -17.55
CA GLN A 204 2.99 2.43 -18.11
C GLN A 204 1.53 2.29 -17.63
N GLU A 205 1.09 1.08 -17.32
CA GLU A 205 -0.27 0.82 -16.82
C GLU A 205 -0.47 1.21 -15.34
N VAL A 206 0.60 1.52 -14.60
CA VAL A 206 0.50 2.00 -13.22
C VAL A 206 0.08 3.47 -13.21
N PRO A 207 -1.05 3.83 -12.57
CA PRO A 207 -1.49 5.22 -12.41
C PRO A 207 -0.54 6.01 -11.52
N ASN A 208 -0.41 7.31 -11.77
CA ASN A 208 0.34 8.25 -10.91
C ASN A 208 1.75 7.74 -10.57
N GLN A 209 2.53 7.38 -11.60
CA GLN A 209 3.83 6.71 -11.43
C GLN A 209 4.82 7.48 -10.56
N VAL A 210 4.76 8.81 -10.58
CA VAL A 210 5.65 9.66 -9.77
C VAL A 210 5.35 9.48 -8.29
N GLU A 211 4.08 9.59 -7.89
CA GLU A 211 3.60 9.37 -6.53
C GLU A 211 3.83 7.91 -6.11
N PHE A 212 3.48 6.96 -6.98
CA PHE A 212 3.68 5.54 -6.74
C PHE A 212 5.15 5.22 -6.44
N ARG A 213 6.06 5.68 -7.28
CA ARG A 213 7.51 5.51 -7.08
C ARG A 213 7.94 6.11 -5.74
N LYS A 214 7.48 7.34 -5.45
CA LYS A 214 7.82 8.04 -4.21
C LYS A 214 7.39 7.25 -2.97
N SER A 215 6.19 6.68 -2.97
CA SER A 215 5.71 5.81 -1.89
C SER A 215 6.63 4.59 -1.66
N LEU A 216 7.07 3.92 -2.74
CA LEU A 216 8.00 2.79 -2.63
C LEU A 216 9.35 3.21 -2.03
N GLU A 217 9.90 4.35 -2.47
CA GLU A 217 11.17 4.88 -1.97
C GLU A 217 11.06 5.26 -0.49
N GLN A 218 9.99 5.94 -0.09
CA GLN A 218 9.75 6.31 1.31
C GLN A 218 9.66 5.10 2.23
N MET A 219 8.95 4.03 1.83
CA MET A 219 8.85 2.81 2.63
C MET A 219 10.24 2.17 2.87
N LEU A 220 11.09 2.12 1.84
CA LEU A 220 12.45 1.59 1.96
C LEU A 220 13.36 2.46 2.81
N LEU A 221 13.26 3.78 2.68
CA LEU A 221 14.11 4.72 3.43
C LEU A 221 13.72 4.76 4.91
N ARG A 222 12.41 4.75 5.22
CA ARG A 222 11.90 4.66 6.60
C ARG A 222 12.33 3.37 7.30
N SER A 223 12.45 2.28 6.55
CA SER A 223 12.83 0.96 7.07
C SER A 223 14.35 0.73 7.13
N SER A 224 15.16 1.78 6.96
CA SER A 224 16.63 1.66 6.89
C SER A 224 17.31 1.11 8.14
N LYS A 225 16.63 1.16 9.29
CA LYS A 225 17.10 0.59 10.55
C LYS A 225 16.76 -0.90 10.70
N SER A 226 15.55 -1.29 10.28
CA SER A 226 15.05 -2.67 10.41
C SER A 226 15.52 -3.58 9.27
N GLU A 227 15.65 -3.03 8.06
CA GLU A 227 16.05 -3.75 6.84
C GLU A 227 17.15 -2.97 6.08
N PRO A 228 18.34 -2.77 6.68
CA PRO A 228 19.38 -1.90 6.13
C PRO A 228 19.88 -2.34 4.75
N GLU A 229 19.92 -3.64 4.47
CA GLU A 229 20.43 -4.18 3.20
C GLU A 229 19.61 -3.72 2.00
N LEU A 230 18.28 -3.64 2.14
CA LEU A 230 17.39 -3.21 1.06
C LEU A 230 17.59 -1.73 0.74
N THR A 231 17.68 -0.90 1.79
CA THR A 231 17.98 0.54 1.64
C THR A 231 19.37 0.73 1.01
N GLN A 232 20.38 0.01 1.48
CA GLN A 232 21.74 0.09 0.93
C GLN A 232 21.78 -0.30 -0.55
N SER A 233 21.08 -1.37 -0.94
CA SER A 233 20.98 -1.80 -2.33
C SER A 233 20.34 -0.70 -3.20
N TYR A 234 19.23 -0.13 -2.75
CA TYR A 234 18.56 0.98 -3.42
C TYR A 234 19.47 2.20 -3.58
N LEU A 235 20.19 2.62 -2.54
CA LEU A 235 21.11 3.75 -2.59
C LEU A 235 22.28 3.49 -3.55
N ARG A 236 22.88 2.30 -3.51
CA ARG A 236 23.96 1.92 -4.44
C ARG A 236 23.51 1.97 -5.89
N ARG A 237 22.29 1.51 -6.21
CA ARG A 237 21.72 1.63 -7.56
C ARG A 237 21.51 3.08 -7.95
N THR A 238 20.97 3.88 -7.04
CA THR A 238 20.74 5.32 -7.27
C THR A 238 22.04 6.07 -7.57
N ILE A 239 23.12 5.81 -6.84
CA ILE A 239 24.45 6.43 -7.06
C ILE A 239 25.02 6.07 -8.44
N LYS A 240 24.73 4.86 -8.95
CA LYS A 240 25.19 4.39 -10.26
C LYS A 240 24.43 5.00 -11.44
N LEU A 241 23.34 5.72 -11.20
CA LEU A 241 22.61 6.39 -12.27
C LEU A 241 23.49 7.44 -12.94
N LYS A 242 23.24 7.66 -14.24
CA LYS A 242 23.95 8.68 -15.02
C LYS A 242 23.78 10.07 -14.39
N ARG A 243 22.57 10.35 -13.90
CA ARG A 243 22.17 11.59 -13.26
C ARG A 243 21.16 11.31 -12.17
N ILE A 244 21.27 12.03 -11.05
CA ILE A 244 20.27 12.02 -9.98
C ILE A 244 19.40 13.29 -10.15
N THR A 245 18.08 13.14 -10.22
CA THR A 245 17.17 14.29 -10.31
C THR A 245 17.12 15.03 -8.97
N GLU A 246 16.87 16.34 -9.00
CA GLU A 246 16.77 17.14 -7.77
C GLU A 246 15.67 16.62 -6.84
N ASP A 247 14.51 16.26 -7.39
CA ASP A 247 13.39 15.72 -6.61
C ASP A 247 13.77 14.42 -5.90
N ARG A 248 14.41 13.48 -6.61
CA ARG A 248 14.86 12.20 -6.02
C ARG A 248 15.93 12.44 -4.95
N PHE A 249 16.86 13.36 -5.19
CA PHE A 249 17.86 13.73 -4.19
C PHE A 249 17.22 14.32 -2.94
N ARG A 250 16.30 15.27 -3.10
CA ARG A 250 15.56 15.92 -2.00
C ARG A 250 14.77 14.91 -1.18
N ASP A 251 14.09 13.98 -1.85
CA ASP A 251 13.32 12.93 -1.20
C ASP A 251 14.23 12.00 -0.39
N ILE A 252 15.37 11.56 -0.92
CA ILE A 252 16.31 10.71 -0.16
C ILE A 252 16.92 11.46 1.04
N VAL A 253 17.36 12.70 0.83
CA VAL A 253 18.00 13.51 1.88
C VAL A 253 17.03 13.84 3.02
N SER A 254 15.72 13.90 2.77
CA SER A 254 14.72 14.05 3.83
C SER A 254 14.76 12.92 4.88
N PHE A 255 15.28 11.74 4.51
CA PHE A 255 15.48 10.60 5.40
C PHE A 255 16.92 10.47 5.94
N SER A 256 17.77 11.47 5.75
CA SER A 256 19.16 11.47 6.25
C SER A 256 19.30 11.09 7.71
N PRO A 257 18.43 11.55 8.66
CA PRO A 257 18.56 11.15 10.07
C PRO A 257 18.46 9.64 10.29
N LEU A 258 17.68 8.92 9.49
CA LEU A 258 17.55 7.47 9.56
C LEU A 258 18.69 6.78 8.82
N VAL A 259 18.93 7.20 7.57
CA VAL A 259 19.95 6.58 6.70
C VAL A 259 21.35 6.74 7.28
N ALA A 260 21.68 7.86 7.94
CA ALA A 260 22.98 8.08 8.55
C ALA A 260 23.28 7.11 9.72
N GLN A 261 22.25 6.56 10.37
CA GLN A 261 22.44 5.60 11.47
C GLN A 261 22.92 4.24 10.96
N THR A 262 22.57 3.84 9.74
CA THR A 262 22.93 2.52 9.20
C THR A 262 23.88 2.55 8.01
N SER A 263 23.84 3.62 7.21
CA SER A 263 24.52 3.72 5.92
C SER A 263 25.16 5.11 5.66
N PRO A 264 25.94 5.67 6.60
CA PRO A 264 26.45 7.04 6.49
C PRO A 264 27.36 7.24 5.26
N LYS A 265 28.17 6.23 4.89
CA LYS A 265 29.05 6.30 3.71
C LYS A 265 28.26 6.45 2.41
N LEU A 266 27.17 5.69 2.25
CA LEU A 266 26.33 5.77 1.05
C LEU A 266 25.61 7.12 0.94
N LEU A 267 25.24 7.72 2.08
CA LEU A 267 24.69 9.07 2.10
C LEU A 267 25.71 10.10 1.59
N VAL A 268 26.97 10.01 2.06
CA VAL A 268 28.07 10.87 1.58
C VAL A 268 28.29 10.68 0.08
N ASP A 269 28.37 9.43 -0.39
CA ASP A 269 28.60 9.12 -1.81
C ASP A 269 27.47 9.67 -2.69
N LEU A 270 26.21 9.54 -2.25
CA LEU A 270 25.04 10.10 -2.94
C LEU A 270 25.12 11.63 -3.02
N THR A 271 25.42 12.31 -1.91
CA THR A 271 25.55 13.77 -1.87
C THR A 271 26.71 14.24 -2.75
N LEU A 272 27.86 13.58 -2.70
CA LEU A 272 29.00 13.91 -3.57
C LEU A 272 28.67 13.71 -5.04
N LYS A 273 27.96 12.63 -5.39
CA LYS A 273 27.51 12.36 -6.76
C LYS A 273 26.60 13.47 -7.26
N PHE A 274 25.62 13.88 -6.48
CA PHE A 274 24.70 14.96 -6.87
C PHE A 274 25.40 16.33 -6.97
N LEU A 275 26.24 16.70 -6.00
CA LEU A 275 26.90 18.01 -5.98
C LEU A 275 28.05 18.16 -6.99
N LYS A 276 28.70 17.06 -7.38
CA LYS A 276 29.76 17.06 -8.40
C LYS A 276 29.21 16.94 -9.83
N GLU A 277 27.93 16.67 -10.00
CA GLU A 277 27.29 16.76 -11.31
C GLU A 277 27.20 18.23 -11.74
N GLU A 278 27.45 18.47 -13.03
CA GLU A 278 27.39 19.82 -13.61
C GLU A 278 26.02 20.46 -13.36
N LEU A 279 26.03 21.71 -12.90
CA LEU A 279 24.79 22.43 -12.59
C LEU A 279 23.96 22.60 -13.87
N PRO A 280 22.61 22.58 -13.78
CA PRO A 280 21.75 22.80 -14.93
C PRO A 280 22.07 24.09 -15.70
N GLN A 281 22.46 25.15 -14.98
CA GLN A 281 22.83 26.45 -15.55
C GLN A 281 24.14 26.39 -16.36
N ASP A 282 25.16 25.72 -15.84
CA ASP A 282 26.45 25.54 -16.53
C ASP A 282 26.28 24.78 -17.85
N ARG A 283 25.32 23.85 -17.89
CA ARG A 283 24.99 23.08 -19.08
C ARG A 283 24.27 23.91 -20.15
N VAL A 284 23.33 24.76 -19.73
CA VAL A 284 22.63 25.69 -20.63
C VAL A 284 23.65 26.65 -21.25
N ALA A 285 24.52 27.24 -20.41
CA ALA A 285 25.60 28.10 -20.87
C ALA A 285 26.54 27.39 -21.85
N ARG A 286 26.90 26.12 -21.59
CA ARG A 286 27.73 25.35 -22.52
C ARG A 286 27.02 25.09 -23.85
N LEU A 287 25.73 24.69 -23.82
CA LEU A 287 24.96 24.43 -25.03
C LEU A 287 24.80 25.68 -25.88
N GLU A 288 24.59 26.85 -25.26
CA GLU A 288 24.55 28.16 -25.92
C GLU A 288 25.92 28.55 -26.52
N CYS A 289 27.04 28.29 -25.83
CA CYS A 289 28.38 28.53 -26.36
C CYS A 289 28.84 27.51 -27.42
N SER A 290 28.27 26.30 -27.45
CA SER A 290 28.60 25.26 -28.45
C SER A 290 27.71 25.29 -29.70
N GLY A 291 26.73 26.20 -29.74
CA GLY A 291 25.84 26.47 -30.88
C GLY A 291 26.26 27.67 -31.74
N GLN A 292 27.44 28.27 -31.46
CA GLN A 292 28.14 29.25 -32.30
C GLN A 292 29.33 28.58 -33.01
#